data_AF-A0A0R1QRE8-F1
#
_entry.id   AF-A0A0R1QRE8-F1
#
_cell.length_a   1.000
_cell.length_b   1.000
_cell.length_c   1.000
_cell.angle_alpha   90.00
_cell.angle_beta   90.00
_cell.angle_gamma   90.00
#
_symmetry.space_group_name_H-M   'P 1'
#
loop_
_entity.id
_entity.type
_entity.pdbx_description
1 polymer ?
#
loop_
_entity_poly.entity_id
_entity_poly.type
_entity_poly.pdbx_seq_one_letter_code
_entity_poly.pdbx_strand_id
1 'polypeptide(L)'
;MSQDPTAAFQTVPAITTELINLSAILNLPKPTEAFMSDIHGEYDAFSHVLRNGSGNVKTKISECFGGQMTEQTRQQFAFLVYYPSEMVARAQAALAPAELEQWYRDQALRLAQLLAYTATKYTRSKVCKALAPEFVYITEELLFNDPQAADKRAYYWAIIQNLIALGQVTAWIEATAHTIQQLTVDQIHIIGDIYDRGPAPHRVVEALMHRGHVDFQWGNHDILWLGGAAGSALNIANLVRICARYANLEILEDTYGINLRHLARLGERYDGDNPAFQPKVPAGTTLSDGERRAITQIHQAILIIQLKLEGPVIKWRPEFGMANRLLLAKLSPDRQHIKIDGQTYPLTHGCFDLVDPADPYRLTAMEQSVIDQLVQAFIHSEKLHRHMDFLVENGSMYRKPMATCSFTAAYPSMTPVNWSA
;
A
#
# COMPACT_ATOMS: atom_id res chain seq x y z
N MET A 1 -19.00 -8.16 17.49
CA MET A 1 -20.09 -9.16 17.60
C MET A 1 -20.59 -9.44 16.19
N SER A 2 -20.26 -10.60 15.63
CA SER A 2 -20.81 -11.04 14.35
C SER A 2 -22.29 -11.30 14.56
N GLN A 3 -23.16 -10.49 13.94
CA GLN A 3 -24.56 -10.84 13.78
C GLN A 3 -24.61 -12.13 12.97
N ASP A 4 -25.40 -13.10 13.42
CA ASP A 4 -25.66 -14.33 12.67
C ASP A 4 -26.13 -13.94 11.26
N PRO A 5 -25.37 -14.24 10.19
CA PRO A 5 -25.71 -13.83 8.84
C PRO A 5 -26.99 -14.50 8.34
N THR A 6 -27.46 -15.55 9.03
CA THR A 6 -28.72 -16.25 8.73
C THR A 6 -29.94 -15.64 9.41
N ALA A 7 -29.75 -14.69 10.33
CA ALA A 7 -30.84 -14.08 11.11
C ALA A 7 -31.91 -13.40 10.23
N ALA A 8 -31.54 -12.90 9.04
CA ALA A 8 -32.47 -12.29 8.08
C ALA A 8 -33.27 -13.31 7.24
N PHE A 9 -32.89 -14.60 7.24
CA PHE A 9 -33.40 -15.61 6.32
C PHE A 9 -34.20 -16.70 7.06
N GLN A 10 -35.23 -16.30 7.80
CA GLN A 10 -36.03 -17.22 8.63
C GLN A 10 -37.28 -17.78 7.94
N THR A 11 -37.60 -17.34 6.71
CA THR A 11 -38.80 -17.78 5.99
C THR A 11 -38.44 -18.36 4.64
N VAL A 12 -39.26 -19.31 4.15
CA VAL A 12 -39.07 -19.90 2.81
C VAL A 12 -39.03 -18.83 1.71
N PRO A 13 -39.90 -17.79 1.70
CA PRO A 13 -39.80 -16.70 0.74
C PRO A 13 -38.47 -15.93 0.82
N ALA A 14 -38.01 -15.55 2.03
CA ALA A 14 -36.76 -14.81 2.20
C ALA A 14 -35.54 -15.61 1.68
N ILE A 15 -35.49 -16.91 2.01
CA ILE A 15 -34.46 -17.82 1.51
C ILE A 15 -34.54 -17.95 -0.01
N THR A 16 -35.75 -18.13 -0.55
CA THR A 16 -35.96 -18.30 -2.00
C THR A 16 -35.53 -17.05 -2.77
N THR A 17 -35.88 -15.86 -2.28
CA THR A 17 -35.47 -14.60 -2.89
C THR A 17 -33.95 -14.45 -2.89
N GLU A 18 -33.27 -14.78 -1.80
CA GLU A 18 -31.81 -14.69 -1.74
C GLU A 18 -31.13 -15.74 -2.62
N LEU A 19 -31.67 -16.96 -2.70
CA LEU A 19 -31.18 -17.98 -3.62
C LEU A 19 -31.29 -17.53 -5.08
N ILE A 20 -32.42 -16.91 -5.46
CA ILE A 20 -32.61 -16.34 -6.81
C ILE A 20 -31.59 -15.22 -7.05
N ASN A 21 -31.41 -14.32 -6.09
CA ASN A 21 -30.46 -13.21 -6.18
C ASN A 21 -29.01 -13.71 -6.36
N LEU A 22 -28.55 -14.62 -5.50
CA LEU A 22 -27.21 -15.21 -5.59
C LEU A 22 -27.02 -16.01 -6.87
N SER A 23 -28.02 -16.78 -7.30
CA SER A 23 -27.98 -17.53 -8.57
C SER A 23 -27.90 -16.59 -9.77
N ALA A 24 -28.61 -15.46 -9.76
CA ALA A 24 -28.52 -14.45 -10.80
C ALA A 24 -27.12 -13.80 -10.83
N ILE A 25 -26.55 -13.50 -9.66
CA ILE A 25 -25.18 -12.96 -9.54
C ILE A 25 -24.14 -13.94 -10.10
N LEU A 26 -24.27 -15.25 -9.81
CA LEU A 26 -23.36 -16.28 -10.32
C LEU A 26 -23.40 -16.43 -11.85
N ASN A 27 -24.48 -15.98 -12.50
CA ASN A 27 -24.60 -15.98 -13.95
C ASN A 27 -24.01 -14.73 -14.62
N LEU A 28 -23.56 -13.73 -13.85
CA LEU A 28 -22.83 -12.58 -14.40
C LEU A 28 -21.40 -12.98 -14.81
N PRO A 29 -20.80 -12.27 -15.77
CA PRO A 29 -19.38 -12.45 -16.09
C PRO A 29 -18.51 -12.29 -14.85
N LYS A 30 -17.47 -13.12 -14.71
CA LYS A 30 -16.52 -12.99 -13.60
C LYS A 30 -15.96 -11.55 -13.54
N PRO A 31 -15.97 -10.90 -12.37
CA PRO A 31 -15.35 -9.60 -12.20
C PRO A 31 -13.84 -9.62 -12.50
N THR A 32 -13.30 -8.44 -12.83
CA THR A 32 -11.86 -8.29 -13.05
C THR A 32 -11.13 -8.31 -11.71
N GLU A 33 -10.16 -9.21 -11.56
CA GLU A 33 -9.25 -9.27 -10.40
C GLU A 33 -7.87 -8.73 -10.81
N ALA A 34 -7.22 -7.95 -9.95
CA ALA A 34 -5.84 -7.53 -10.15
C ALA A 34 -4.94 -8.06 -9.03
N PHE A 35 -3.80 -8.63 -9.41
CA PHE A 35 -2.78 -9.10 -8.48
C PHE A 35 -1.59 -8.15 -8.55
N MET A 36 -1.15 -7.66 -7.40
CA MET A 36 -0.04 -6.69 -7.29
C MET A 36 0.94 -7.19 -6.24
N SER A 37 2.23 -7.20 -6.57
CA SER A 37 3.33 -7.49 -5.66
C SER A 37 4.37 -6.38 -5.74
N ASP A 38 5.35 -6.42 -4.83
CA ASP A 38 6.52 -5.54 -4.88
C ASP A 38 6.20 -4.05 -4.87
N ILE A 39 5.21 -3.63 -4.06
CA ILE A 39 4.85 -2.22 -3.95
C ILE A 39 5.96 -1.46 -3.22
N HIS A 40 6.47 -2.02 -2.12
CA HIS A 40 7.61 -1.49 -1.37
C HIS A 40 7.49 0.00 -1.06
N GLY A 41 6.30 0.55 -0.83
CA GLY A 41 6.11 1.99 -0.54
C GLY A 41 6.20 2.95 -1.73
N GLU A 42 6.29 2.44 -2.98
CA GLU A 42 6.30 3.23 -4.22
C GLU A 42 4.90 3.71 -4.61
N TYR A 43 4.40 4.70 -3.87
CA TYR A 43 3.01 5.18 -3.99
C TYR A 43 2.64 5.67 -5.38
N ASP A 44 3.49 6.46 -6.05
CA ASP A 44 3.11 7.10 -7.33
C ASP A 44 2.93 6.06 -8.45
N ALA A 45 3.86 5.10 -8.53
CA ALA A 45 3.76 3.98 -9.45
C ALA A 45 2.52 3.12 -9.16
N PHE A 46 2.30 2.78 -7.88
CA PHE A 46 1.15 2.02 -7.43
C PHE A 46 -0.19 2.73 -7.75
N SER A 47 -0.30 4.01 -7.40
CA SER A 47 -1.48 4.83 -7.66
C SER A 47 -1.76 4.94 -9.15
N HIS A 48 -0.73 5.02 -10.01
CA HIS A 48 -0.92 5.01 -11.46
C HIS A 48 -1.52 3.69 -11.95
N VAL A 49 -1.00 2.56 -11.47
CA VAL A 49 -1.53 1.22 -11.81
C VAL A 49 -2.98 1.05 -11.35
N LEU A 50 -3.32 1.53 -10.15
CA LEU A 50 -4.70 1.52 -9.65
C LEU A 50 -5.65 2.33 -10.55
N ARG A 51 -5.23 3.52 -10.97
CA ARG A 51 -6.04 4.44 -11.79
C ARG A 51 -6.21 3.92 -13.21
N ASN A 52 -5.19 3.29 -13.78
CA ASN A 52 -5.26 2.74 -15.15
C ASN A 52 -5.89 1.33 -15.21
N GLY A 53 -6.11 0.70 -14.06
CA GLY A 53 -6.68 -0.64 -13.94
C GLY A 53 -5.80 -1.71 -14.58
N SER A 54 -4.47 -1.59 -14.46
CA SER A 54 -3.47 -2.38 -15.19
C SER A 54 -3.68 -2.34 -16.72
N GLY A 55 -4.09 -1.19 -17.24
CA GLY A 55 -4.37 -0.96 -18.66
C GLY A 55 -5.79 -1.30 -19.11
N ASN A 56 -6.61 -1.93 -18.27
CA ASN A 56 -7.98 -2.32 -18.62
C ASN A 56 -8.89 -1.13 -18.96
N VAL A 57 -8.65 0.05 -18.37
CA VAL A 57 -9.42 1.25 -18.70
C VAL A 57 -9.21 1.63 -20.17
N LYS A 58 -7.97 1.59 -20.66
CA LYS A 58 -7.66 1.88 -22.07
C LYS A 58 -8.31 0.85 -23.01
N THR A 59 -8.31 -0.42 -22.61
CA THR A 59 -9.00 -1.49 -23.35
C THR A 59 -10.50 -1.20 -23.46
N LYS A 60 -11.17 -0.88 -22.34
CA LYS A 60 -12.60 -0.53 -22.32
C LYS A 60 -12.94 0.71 -23.14
N ILE A 61 -12.09 1.74 -23.09
CA ILE A 61 -12.24 2.93 -23.95
C ILE A 61 -12.15 2.53 -25.43
N SER A 62 -11.24 1.64 -25.78
CA SER A 62 -11.05 1.17 -27.16
C SER A 62 -12.22 0.30 -27.63
N GLU A 63 -12.79 -0.52 -26.75
CA GLU A 63 -13.98 -1.33 -27.03
C GLU A 63 -15.23 -0.46 -27.19
N CYS A 64 -15.40 0.55 -26.34
CA CYS A 64 -16.57 1.44 -26.35
C CYS A 64 -16.52 2.46 -27.51
N PHE A 65 -15.33 2.94 -27.88
CA PHE A 65 -15.15 4.06 -28.82
C PHE A 65 -14.28 3.74 -30.04
N GLY A 66 -14.01 2.45 -30.29
CA GLY A 66 -13.04 1.95 -31.28
C GLY A 66 -13.12 2.55 -32.68
N GLY A 67 -14.34 2.88 -33.13
CA GLY A 67 -14.62 3.51 -34.43
C GLY A 67 -15.10 4.96 -34.37
N GLN A 68 -15.14 5.58 -33.18
CA GLN A 68 -15.67 6.93 -32.97
C GLN A 68 -14.59 7.95 -32.62
N MET A 69 -13.43 7.49 -32.14
CA MET A 69 -12.35 8.36 -31.65
C MET A 69 -11.00 7.95 -32.27
N THR A 70 -10.15 8.93 -32.55
CA THR A 70 -8.75 8.68 -32.92
C THR A 70 -7.97 8.16 -31.72
N GLU A 71 -6.81 7.53 -31.94
CA GLU A 71 -5.96 7.05 -30.85
C GLU A 71 -5.53 8.18 -29.90
N GLN A 72 -5.23 9.37 -30.44
CA GLN A 72 -4.87 10.53 -29.63
C GLN A 72 -6.03 10.95 -28.72
N THR A 73 -7.25 11.02 -29.24
CA THR A 73 -8.42 11.39 -28.44
C THR A 73 -8.73 10.32 -27.39
N ARG A 74 -8.57 9.03 -27.72
CA ARG A 74 -8.70 7.94 -26.74
C ARG A 74 -7.68 8.06 -25.62
N GLN A 75 -6.42 8.36 -25.95
CA GLN A 75 -5.38 8.55 -24.95
C GLN A 75 -5.68 9.73 -24.03
N GLN A 76 -6.12 10.88 -24.57
CA GLN A 76 -6.53 12.04 -23.77
C GLN A 76 -7.71 11.72 -22.84
N PHE A 77 -8.70 10.98 -23.35
CA PHE A 77 -9.85 10.55 -22.55
C PHE A 77 -9.44 9.54 -21.46
N ALA A 78 -8.50 8.64 -21.74
CA ALA A 78 -7.94 7.76 -20.73
C ALA A 78 -7.26 8.55 -19.60
N PHE A 79 -6.49 9.61 -19.93
CA PHE A 79 -5.90 10.48 -18.92
C PHE A 79 -6.95 11.24 -18.09
N LEU A 80 -8.09 11.63 -18.68
CA LEU A 80 -9.21 12.19 -17.90
C LEU A 80 -9.74 11.16 -16.90
N VAL A 81 -9.88 9.89 -17.30
CA VAL A 81 -10.29 8.85 -16.36
C VAL A 81 -9.22 8.61 -15.30
N TYR A 82 -7.93 8.67 -15.62
CA TYR A 82 -6.85 8.40 -14.67
C TYR A 82 -6.64 9.53 -13.65
N TYR A 83 -6.71 10.78 -14.13
CA TYR A 83 -6.34 12.00 -13.41
C TYR A 83 -7.44 13.06 -13.61
N PRO A 84 -8.68 12.80 -13.14
CA PRO A 84 -9.82 13.64 -13.49
C PRO A 84 -9.65 15.08 -13.00
N SER A 85 -9.22 15.27 -11.75
CA SER A 85 -9.01 16.60 -11.18
C SER A 85 -7.95 17.39 -11.92
N GLU A 86 -6.80 16.78 -12.24
CA GLU A 86 -5.72 17.43 -12.97
C GLU A 86 -6.14 17.79 -14.40
N MET A 87 -6.90 16.90 -15.05
CA MET A 87 -7.37 17.11 -16.43
C MET A 87 -8.49 18.15 -16.51
N VAL A 88 -9.39 18.21 -15.54
CA VAL A 88 -10.42 19.26 -15.44
C VAL A 88 -9.77 20.61 -15.15
N ALA A 89 -8.86 20.69 -14.17
CA ALA A 89 -8.14 21.92 -13.86
C ALA A 89 -7.35 22.46 -15.07
N ARG A 90 -6.71 21.55 -15.82
CA ARG A 90 -6.03 21.90 -17.08
C ARG A 90 -6.98 22.46 -18.13
N ALA A 91 -8.17 21.87 -18.29
CA ALA A 91 -9.18 22.35 -19.23
C ALA A 91 -9.71 23.74 -18.83
N GLN A 92 -10.01 23.93 -17.54
CA GLN A 92 -10.46 25.21 -16.98
C GLN A 92 -9.43 26.33 -17.19
N ALA A 93 -8.13 26.03 -17.10
CA ALA A 93 -7.07 27.00 -17.30
C ALA A 93 -6.80 27.32 -18.79
N ALA A 94 -7.13 26.42 -19.71
CA ALA A 94 -6.74 26.51 -21.12
C ALA A 94 -7.85 26.96 -22.08
N LEU A 95 -9.13 26.77 -21.72
CA LEU A 95 -10.27 26.98 -22.61
C LEU A 95 -11.05 28.25 -22.28
N ALA A 96 -11.62 28.90 -23.30
CA ALA A 96 -12.56 29.99 -23.09
C ALA A 96 -13.90 29.46 -22.52
N PRO A 97 -14.74 30.29 -21.87
CA PRO A 97 -15.95 29.83 -21.18
C PRO A 97 -16.91 28.98 -22.05
N ALA A 98 -17.17 29.40 -23.29
CA ALA A 98 -18.05 28.65 -24.21
C ALA A 98 -17.44 27.29 -24.64
N GLU A 99 -16.12 27.25 -24.85
CA GLU A 99 -15.39 26.03 -25.21
C GLU A 99 -15.32 25.06 -24.03
N LEU A 100 -15.14 25.59 -22.81
CA LEU A 100 -15.15 24.82 -21.58
C LEU A 100 -16.52 24.19 -21.32
N GLU A 101 -17.61 24.93 -21.52
CA GLU A 101 -18.96 24.39 -21.43
C GLU A 101 -19.18 23.24 -22.42
N GLN A 102 -18.76 23.40 -23.68
CA GLN A 102 -18.83 22.32 -24.67
C GLN A 102 -17.97 21.12 -24.25
N TRP A 103 -16.76 21.38 -23.73
CA TRP A 103 -15.88 20.32 -23.24
C TRP A 103 -16.54 19.52 -22.10
N TYR A 104 -17.19 20.19 -21.15
CA TYR A 104 -17.94 19.51 -20.08
C TYR A 104 -19.05 18.62 -20.63
N ARG A 105 -19.84 19.12 -21.60
CA ARG A 105 -20.90 18.34 -22.24
C ARG A 105 -20.34 17.09 -22.92
N ASP A 106 -19.26 17.23 -23.66
CA ASP A 106 -18.60 16.13 -24.37
C ASP A 106 -18.05 15.09 -23.40
N GLN A 107 -17.34 15.51 -22.35
CA GLN A 107 -16.79 14.59 -21.37
C GLN A 107 -17.88 13.89 -20.55
N ALA A 108 -18.94 14.61 -20.18
CA ALA A 108 -20.04 14.02 -19.42
C ALA A 108 -20.75 12.91 -20.20
N LEU A 109 -20.99 13.13 -21.49
CA LEU A 109 -21.55 12.10 -22.37
C LEU A 109 -20.63 10.88 -22.48
N ARG A 110 -19.33 11.09 -22.73
CA ARG A 110 -18.36 10.00 -22.88
C ARG A 110 -18.18 9.21 -21.58
N LEU A 111 -18.15 9.88 -20.43
CA LEU A 111 -18.03 9.24 -19.12
C LEU A 111 -19.25 8.41 -18.78
N ALA A 112 -20.46 8.91 -19.02
CA ALA A 112 -21.68 8.15 -18.80
C ALA A 112 -21.74 6.90 -19.70
N GLN A 113 -21.35 7.03 -20.98
CA GLN A 113 -21.26 5.88 -21.90
C GLN A 113 -20.22 4.85 -21.46
N LEU A 114 -19.03 5.30 -21.06
CA LEU A 114 -17.97 4.41 -20.57
C LEU A 114 -18.37 3.73 -19.25
N LEU A 115 -19.05 4.45 -18.35
CA LEU A 115 -19.56 3.91 -17.11
C LEU A 115 -20.64 2.86 -17.38
N ALA A 116 -21.61 3.14 -18.27
CA ALA A 116 -22.62 2.17 -18.68
C ALA A 116 -21.99 0.89 -19.25
N TYR A 117 -20.99 1.04 -20.12
CA TYR A 117 -20.24 -0.09 -20.66
C TYR A 117 -19.52 -0.89 -19.57
N THR A 118 -18.88 -0.20 -18.62
CA THR A 118 -18.15 -0.82 -17.51
C THR A 118 -19.08 -1.51 -16.51
N ALA A 119 -20.28 -0.95 -16.31
CA ALA A 119 -21.30 -1.44 -15.39
C ALA A 119 -21.98 -2.75 -15.83
N THR A 120 -21.92 -3.12 -17.12
CA THR A 120 -22.61 -4.29 -17.70
C THR A 120 -22.35 -5.63 -17.00
N LYS A 121 -21.19 -5.78 -16.35
CA LYS A 121 -20.80 -7.01 -15.64
C LYS A 121 -21.31 -7.07 -14.19
N TYR A 122 -21.98 -6.02 -13.72
CA TYR A 122 -22.36 -5.86 -12.31
C TYR A 122 -23.87 -5.71 -12.15
N THR A 123 -24.37 -6.06 -10.96
CA THR A 123 -25.76 -5.76 -10.61
C THR A 123 -25.96 -4.26 -10.43
N ARG A 124 -27.20 -3.80 -10.65
CA ARG A 124 -27.58 -2.40 -10.38
C ARG A 124 -27.22 -1.98 -8.96
N SER A 125 -27.49 -2.84 -7.96
CA SER A 125 -27.15 -2.56 -6.56
C SER A 125 -25.66 -2.32 -6.34
N LYS A 126 -24.79 -3.11 -7.00
CA LYS A 126 -23.34 -2.93 -6.91
C LYS A 126 -22.88 -1.63 -7.54
N VAL A 127 -23.40 -1.28 -8.72
CA VAL A 127 -23.10 -0.01 -9.38
C VAL A 127 -23.53 1.18 -8.51
N CYS A 128 -24.73 1.14 -7.94
CA CYS A 128 -25.22 2.20 -7.05
C CYS A 128 -24.34 2.40 -5.82
N LYS A 129 -23.82 1.32 -5.24
CA LYS A 129 -22.90 1.38 -4.09
C LYS A 129 -21.51 1.93 -4.45
N ALA A 130 -21.10 1.85 -5.71
CA ALA A 130 -19.83 2.39 -6.20
C ALA A 130 -19.91 3.87 -6.58
N LEU A 131 -21.12 4.40 -6.80
CA LEU A 131 -21.34 5.80 -7.12
C LEU A 131 -21.15 6.70 -5.89
N ALA A 132 -20.66 7.91 -6.11
CA ALA A 132 -20.61 8.94 -5.08
C ALA A 132 -22.04 9.23 -4.56
N PRO A 133 -22.28 9.23 -3.23
CA PRO A 133 -23.62 9.34 -2.64
C PRO A 133 -24.45 10.53 -3.14
N GLU A 134 -23.80 11.67 -3.35
CA GLU A 134 -24.39 12.92 -3.83
C GLU A 134 -24.85 12.86 -5.31
N PHE A 135 -24.31 11.91 -6.10
CA PHE A 135 -24.58 11.79 -7.53
C PHE A 135 -25.34 10.51 -7.92
N VAL A 136 -25.69 9.63 -6.99
CA VAL A 136 -26.34 8.34 -7.29
C VAL A 136 -27.55 8.52 -8.21
N TYR A 137 -28.52 9.32 -7.80
CA TYR A 137 -29.76 9.53 -8.56
C TYR A 137 -29.49 10.06 -9.98
N ILE A 138 -28.65 11.09 -10.09
CA ILE A 138 -28.33 11.74 -11.37
C ILE A 138 -27.63 10.75 -12.30
N THR A 139 -26.63 10.03 -11.78
CA THR A 139 -25.87 9.09 -12.59
C THR A 139 -26.70 7.87 -12.99
N GLU A 140 -27.61 7.38 -12.14
CA GLU A 140 -28.55 6.32 -12.53
C GLU A 140 -29.45 6.74 -13.71
N GLU A 141 -29.98 7.97 -13.68
CA GLU A 141 -30.78 8.50 -14.79
C GLU A 141 -29.96 8.61 -16.10
N LEU A 142 -28.66 8.88 -16.01
CA LEU A 142 -27.77 8.89 -17.17
C LEU A 142 -27.37 7.48 -17.63
N LEU A 143 -27.36 6.47 -16.75
CA LEU A 143 -26.95 5.10 -17.08
C LEU A 143 -28.07 4.25 -17.67
N PHE A 144 -29.28 4.33 -17.10
CA PHE A 144 -30.37 3.41 -17.43
C PHE A 144 -31.38 3.96 -18.45
N ASN A 145 -31.24 5.24 -18.84
CA ASN A 145 -31.98 5.78 -19.95
C ASN A 145 -31.17 5.69 -21.24
N ASP A 146 -31.79 5.18 -22.31
CA ASP A 146 -31.16 5.12 -23.62
C ASP A 146 -31.06 6.54 -24.23
N PRO A 147 -29.86 7.11 -24.43
CA PRO A 147 -29.69 8.42 -25.06
C PRO A 147 -30.08 8.42 -26.55
N GLN A 148 -30.21 7.24 -27.18
CA GLN A 148 -30.66 7.09 -28.55
C GLN A 148 -32.19 7.14 -28.68
N ALA A 149 -32.93 6.90 -27.60
CA ALA A 149 -34.38 7.06 -27.59
C ALA A 149 -34.76 8.55 -27.76
N ALA A 150 -35.41 8.89 -28.87
CA ALA A 150 -35.71 10.27 -29.26
C ALA A 150 -36.43 11.06 -28.15
N ASP A 151 -37.37 10.41 -27.44
CA ASP A 151 -38.18 11.03 -26.38
C ASP A 151 -37.37 11.34 -25.10
N LYS A 152 -36.23 10.67 -24.88
CA LYS A 152 -35.42 10.80 -23.66
C LYS A 152 -34.12 11.58 -23.85
N ARG A 153 -33.74 11.88 -25.09
CA ARG A 153 -32.51 12.64 -25.39
C ARG A 153 -32.54 14.06 -24.82
N ALA A 154 -33.68 14.75 -24.92
CA ALA A 154 -33.83 16.09 -24.35
C ALA A 154 -33.72 16.08 -22.82
N TYR A 155 -34.28 15.07 -22.18
CA TYR A 155 -34.18 14.85 -20.73
C TYR A 155 -32.73 14.62 -20.29
N TYR A 156 -32.02 13.74 -20.97
CA TYR A 156 -30.60 13.46 -20.72
C TYR A 156 -29.74 14.74 -20.78
N TRP A 157 -29.92 15.56 -21.82
CA TRP A 157 -29.19 16.82 -21.96
C TRP A 157 -29.58 17.87 -20.92
N ALA A 158 -30.84 17.90 -20.49
CA ALA A 158 -31.28 18.79 -19.42
C ALA A 158 -30.55 18.49 -18.09
N ILE A 159 -30.30 17.22 -17.78
CA ILE A 159 -29.53 16.81 -16.60
C ILE A 159 -28.10 17.37 -16.66
N ILE A 160 -27.39 17.13 -17.77
CA ILE A 160 -26.01 17.62 -17.95
C ILE A 160 -25.98 19.15 -17.89
N GLN A 161 -26.94 19.82 -18.53
CA GLN A 161 -27.00 21.29 -18.49
C GLN A 161 -27.20 21.82 -17.08
N ASN A 162 -28.06 21.17 -16.28
CA ASN A 162 -28.28 21.55 -14.89
C ASN A 162 -27.02 21.32 -14.04
N LEU A 163 -26.27 20.24 -14.25
CA LEU A 163 -24.99 20.03 -13.58
C LEU A 163 -23.99 21.16 -13.87
N ILE A 164 -23.93 21.62 -15.12
CA ILE A 164 -23.06 22.72 -15.53
C ILE A 164 -23.54 24.04 -14.92
N ALA A 165 -24.83 24.36 -15.04
CA ALA A 165 -25.41 25.61 -14.56
C ALA A 165 -25.30 25.76 -13.03
N LEU A 166 -25.36 24.65 -12.29
CA LEU A 166 -25.19 24.62 -10.84
C LEU A 166 -23.72 24.49 -10.40
N GLY A 167 -22.76 24.44 -11.33
CA GLY A 167 -21.33 24.33 -11.03
C GLY A 167 -20.91 22.97 -10.44
N GLN A 168 -21.72 21.92 -10.59
CA GLN A 168 -21.47 20.57 -10.05
C GLN A 168 -20.81 19.62 -11.06
N VAL A 169 -20.69 20.01 -12.32
CA VAL A 169 -20.17 19.14 -13.39
C VAL A 169 -18.74 18.65 -13.14
N THR A 170 -17.88 19.47 -12.53
CA THR A 170 -16.50 19.07 -12.20
C THR A 170 -16.48 17.92 -11.19
N ALA A 171 -17.20 18.07 -10.07
CA ALA A 171 -17.30 17.04 -9.05
C ALA A 171 -17.95 15.76 -9.60
N TRP A 172 -18.95 15.90 -10.47
CA TRP A 172 -19.58 14.75 -11.14
C TRP A 172 -18.60 14.02 -12.08
N ILE A 173 -17.78 14.74 -12.84
CA ILE A 173 -16.75 14.14 -13.72
C ILE A 173 -15.74 13.34 -12.90
N GLU A 174 -15.25 13.91 -11.80
CA GLU A 174 -14.29 13.26 -10.89
C GLU A 174 -14.90 12.00 -10.26
N ALA A 175 -16.09 12.12 -9.68
CA ALA A 175 -16.80 10.99 -9.08
C ALA A 175 -17.08 9.87 -10.08
N THR A 176 -17.48 10.22 -11.30
CA THR A 176 -17.76 9.24 -12.36
C THR A 176 -16.48 8.56 -12.82
N ALA A 177 -15.38 9.28 -12.98
CA ALA A 177 -14.08 8.71 -13.31
C ALA A 177 -13.61 7.72 -12.23
N HIS A 178 -13.71 8.08 -10.94
CA HIS A 178 -13.39 7.18 -9.84
C HIS A 178 -14.27 5.93 -9.80
N THR A 179 -15.57 6.08 -10.08
CA THR A 179 -16.48 4.93 -10.22
C THR A 179 -16.03 3.99 -11.34
N ILE A 180 -15.63 4.54 -12.49
CA ILE A 180 -15.11 3.75 -13.63
C ILE A 180 -13.81 3.03 -13.23
N GLN A 181 -12.89 3.69 -12.53
CA GLN A 181 -11.65 3.08 -12.02
C GLN A 181 -11.95 1.89 -11.09
N GLN A 182 -12.91 2.07 -10.18
CA GLN A 182 -13.34 1.04 -9.24
C GLN A 182 -14.01 -0.14 -9.96
N LEU A 183 -14.96 0.11 -10.86
CA LEU A 183 -15.67 -0.95 -11.58
C LEU A 183 -14.81 -1.64 -12.66
N THR A 184 -13.69 -1.03 -13.06
CA THR A 184 -12.78 -1.65 -14.02
C THR A 184 -11.98 -2.79 -13.40
N VAL A 185 -11.55 -2.63 -12.14
CA VAL A 185 -10.84 -3.65 -11.35
C VAL A 185 -11.60 -3.84 -10.04
N ASP A 186 -12.36 -4.93 -9.99
CA ASP A 186 -13.33 -5.20 -8.93
C ASP A 186 -12.67 -5.57 -7.61
N GLN A 187 -11.71 -6.49 -7.66
CA GLN A 187 -11.01 -7.01 -6.49
C GLN A 187 -9.51 -6.86 -6.70
N ILE A 188 -8.82 -6.39 -5.67
CA ILE A 188 -7.36 -6.27 -5.67
C ILE A 188 -6.77 -7.23 -4.66
N HIS A 189 -5.82 -8.02 -5.12
CA HIS A 189 -5.03 -8.94 -4.32
C HIS A 189 -3.62 -8.36 -4.21
N ILE A 190 -3.25 -7.91 -3.01
CA ILE A 190 -1.89 -7.49 -2.70
C ILE A 190 -1.11 -8.69 -2.18
N ILE A 191 -0.04 -9.04 -2.89
CA ILE A 191 0.84 -10.17 -2.58
C ILE A 191 2.12 -9.62 -1.97
N GLY A 192 2.04 -9.35 -0.67
CA GLY A 192 3.14 -9.00 0.20
C GLY A 192 3.80 -7.64 -0.04
N ASP A 193 4.59 -7.28 0.96
CA ASP A 193 5.59 -6.21 0.98
C ASP A 193 5.04 -4.87 0.47
N ILE A 194 4.01 -4.38 1.17
CA ILE A 194 3.58 -2.98 1.04
C ILE A 194 4.66 -2.07 1.64
N TYR A 195 5.24 -2.50 2.75
CA TYR A 195 6.31 -1.83 3.44
C TYR A 195 7.65 -2.47 3.08
N ASP A 196 8.66 -1.69 2.69
CA ASP A 196 10.07 -2.11 2.72
C ASP A 196 10.97 -0.87 2.53
N ARG A 197 11.21 -0.46 1.28
CA ARG A 197 12.29 0.47 0.90
C ARG A 197 11.84 1.83 0.41
N GLY A 198 10.59 1.96 0.00
CA GLY A 198 10.05 3.17 -0.57
C GLY A 198 9.52 4.12 0.50
N PRO A 199 9.36 5.40 0.14
CA PRO A 199 9.16 6.48 1.11
C PRO A 199 7.71 6.59 1.62
N ALA A 200 6.73 6.01 0.91
CA ALA A 200 5.32 6.33 1.13
C ALA A 200 4.37 5.10 1.30
N PRO A 201 4.73 4.06 2.07
CA PRO A 201 3.85 2.91 2.30
C PRO A 201 2.54 3.32 3.00
N HIS A 202 2.58 4.36 3.82
CA HIS A 202 1.39 4.90 4.49
C HIS A 202 0.35 5.44 3.50
N ARG A 203 0.78 6.05 2.38
CA ARG A 203 -0.14 6.53 1.33
C ARG A 203 -0.75 5.38 0.55
N VAL A 204 0.01 4.30 0.35
CA VAL A 204 -0.48 3.06 -0.27
C VAL A 204 -1.60 2.47 0.58
N VAL A 205 -1.39 2.31 1.89
CA VAL A 205 -2.41 1.76 2.80
C VAL A 205 -3.65 2.65 2.83
N GLU A 206 -3.50 3.97 2.96
CA GLU A 206 -4.63 4.90 2.93
C GLU A 206 -5.43 4.78 1.62
N ALA A 207 -4.76 4.71 0.46
CA ALA A 207 -5.44 4.54 -0.82
C ALA A 207 -6.22 3.21 -0.92
N LEU A 208 -5.67 2.13 -0.37
CA LEU A 208 -6.33 0.82 -0.32
C LEU A 208 -7.53 0.81 0.63
N MET A 209 -7.42 1.47 1.79
CA MET A 209 -8.51 1.64 2.75
C MET A 209 -9.70 2.40 2.13
N HIS A 210 -9.42 3.47 1.38
CA HIS A 210 -10.46 4.27 0.73
C HIS A 210 -11.15 3.53 -0.43
N ARG A 211 -10.40 2.70 -1.17
CA ARG A 211 -10.95 1.98 -2.34
C ARG A 211 -11.92 0.86 -1.95
N GLY A 212 -11.59 0.09 -0.91
CA GLY A 212 -12.31 -1.15 -0.57
C GLY A 212 -12.12 -2.27 -1.60
N HIS A 213 -12.68 -3.46 -1.32
CA HIS A 213 -12.51 -4.67 -2.15
C HIS A 213 -11.04 -5.05 -2.39
N VAL A 214 -10.27 -5.04 -1.31
CA VAL A 214 -8.85 -5.39 -1.31
C VAL A 214 -8.66 -6.56 -0.35
N ASP A 215 -7.73 -7.45 -0.70
CA ASP A 215 -7.19 -8.39 0.25
C ASP A 215 -5.67 -8.53 0.16
N PHE A 216 -5.10 -9.03 1.26
CA PHE A 216 -3.67 -9.11 1.46
C PHE A 216 -3.24 -10.56 1.68
N GLN A 217 -2.15 -10.92 1.00
CA GLN A 217 -1.27 -11.97 1.45
C GLN A 217 -0.05 -11.32 2.08
N TRP A 218 0.18 -11.52 3.38
CA TRP A 218 1.27 -10.82 4.06
C TRP A 218 2.64 -11.30 3.59
N GLY A 219 3.50 -10.33 3.27
CA GLY A 219 4.92 -10.54 3.03
C GLY A 219 5.71 -10.56 4.34
N ASN A 220 7.00 -10.86 4.24
CA ASN A 220 7.87 -10.86 5.41
C ASN A 220 8.01 -9.46 6.00
N HIS A 221 7.99 -8.42 5.19
CA HIS A 221 8.10 -7.06 5.70
C HIS A 221 6.80 -6.59 6.36
N ASP A 222 5.64 -6.95 5.82
CA ASP A 222 4.36 -6.63 6.47
C ASP A 222 4.29 -7.24 7.87
N ILE A 223 4.78 -8.47 8.05
CA ILE A 223 4.86 -9.14 9.36
C ILE A 223 5.77 -8.38 10.35
N LEU A 224 6.86 -7.77 9.88
CA LEU A 224 7.72 -6.95 10.74
C LEU A 224 6.96 -5.73 11.27
N TRP A 225 6.17 -5.07 10.42
CA TRP A 225 5.34 -3.92 10.83
C TRP A 225 4.19 -4.34 11.75
N LEU A 226 3.50 -5.43 11.43
CA LEU A 226 2.45 -6.01 12.27
C LEU A 226 2.97 -6.35 13.67
N GLY A 227 4.11 -7.05 13.73
CA GLY A 227 4.71 -7.41 15.00
C GLY A 227 5.31 -6.21 15.75
N GLY A 228 5.74 -5.17 15.03
CA GLY A 228 6.15 -3.90 15.62
C GLY A 228 4.99 -3.20 16.32
N ALA A 229 3.84 -3.08 15.67
CA ALA A 229 2.61 -2.55 16.28
C ALA A 229 2.12 -3.41 17.45
N ALA A 230 2.34 -4.73 17.41
CA ALA A 230 2.07 -5.63 18.53
C ALA A 230 3.10 -5.53 19.70
N GLY A 231 4.13 -4.68 19.59
CA GLY A 231 5.11 -4.44 20.65
C GLY A 231 6.32 -5.39 20.66
N SER A 232 6.58 -6.13 19.59
CA SER A 232 7.77 -6.97 19.48
C SER A 232 9.03 -6.11 19.34
N ALA A 233 9.83 -6.03 20.40
CA ALA A 233 11.09 -5.29 20.43
C ALA A 233 12.05 -5.70 19.28
N LEU A 234 12.11 -6.98 18.95
CA LEU A 234 12.96 -7.49 17.87
C LEU A 234 12.47 -6.99 16.50
N ASN A 235 11.17 -7.04 16.24
CA ASN A 235 10.60 -6.55 14.99
C ASN A 235 10.77 -5.04 14.86
N ILE A 236 10.56 -4.29 15.95
CA ILE A 236 10.81 -2.84 16.02
C ILE A 236 12.27 -2.55 15.67
N ALA A 237 13.23 -3.23 16.30
CA ALA A 237 14.65 -3.01 16.02
C ALA A 237 14.99 -3.29 14.54
N ASN A 238 14.48 -4.37 13.98
CA ASN A 238 14.70 -4.70 12.57
C ASN A 238 14.05 -3.70 11.62
N LEU A 239 12.82 -3.28 11.91
CA LEU A 239 12.08 -2.28 11.14
C LEU A 239 12.80 -0.93 11.14
N VAL A 240 13.21 -0.43 12.31
CA VAL A 240 13.94 0.84 12.44
C VAL A 240 15.28 0.75 11.71
N ARG A 241 15.97 -0.40 11.76
CA ARG A 241 17.19 -0.64 10.98
C ARG A 241 16.95 -0.56 9.47
N ILE A 242 15.86 -1.15 8.97
CA ILE A 242 15.50 -1.09 7.55
C ILE A 242 15.19 0.36 7.15
N CYS A 243 14.40 1.08 7.95
CA CYS A 243 14.15 2.51 7.72
C CYS A 243 15.45 3.33 7.68
N ALA A 244 16.38 3.11 8.61
CA ALA A 244 17.68 3.78 8.59
C ALA A 244 18.49 3.44 7.33
N ARG A 245 18.50 2.16 6.93
CA ARG A 245 19.25 1.70 5.75
C ARG A 245 18.76 2.32 4.45
N TYR A 246 17.46 2.59 4.31
CA TYR A 246 16.85 3.14 3.09
C TYR A 246 16.46 4.62 3.21
N ALA A 247 17.02 5.34 4.18
CA ALA A 247 16.74 6.77 4.39
C ALA A 247 15.25 7.10 4.66
N ASN A 248 14.50 6.19 5.27
CA ASN A 248 13.07 6.30 5.49
C ASN A 248 12.69 6.48 6.98
N LEU A 249 13.56 7.09 7.79
CA LEU A 249 13.25 7.35 9.21
C LEU A 249 12.09 8.35 9.38
N GLU A 250 11.90 9.25 8.42
CA GLU A 250 10.78 10.20 8.37
C GLU A 250 9.41 9.52 8.44
N ILE A 251 9.28 8.29 7.91
CA ILE A 251 8.04 7.50 8.04
C ILE A 251 7.71 7.26 9.51
N LEU A 252 8.72 6.99 10.35
CA LEU A 252 8.49 6.73 11.75
C LEU A 252 8.11 8.02 12.48
N GLU A 253 8.85 9.10 12.24
CA GLU A 253 8.69 10.37 12.96
C GLU A 253 7.45 11.14 12.49
N ASP A 254 7.35 11.46 11.20
CA ASP A 254 6.35 12.39 10.68
C ASP A 254 5.02 11.71 10.36
N THR A 255 5.06 10.44 9.95
CA THR A 255 3.84 9.71 9.62
C THR A 255 3.25 9.02 10.85
N TYR A 256 4.07 8.25 11.58
CA TYR A 256 3.58 7.44 12.70
C TYR A 256 3.81 8.06 14.07
N GLY A 257 4.44 9.24 14.17
CA GLY A 257 4.62 9.95 15.44
C GLY A 257 5.60 9.28 16.40
N ILE A 258 6.49 8.43 15.89
CA ILE A 258 7.42 7.62 16.68
C ILE A 258 8.69 8.42 16.91
N ASN A 259 8.91 8.84 18.16
CA ASN A 259 10.05 9.68 18.52
C ASN A 259 11.37 8.89 18.54
N LEU A 260 12.33 9.28 17.69
CA LEU A 260 13.64 8.63 17.60
C LEU A 260 14.75 9.33 18.38
N ARG A 261 14.47 10.42 19.12
CA ARG A 261 15.49 11.25 19.80
C ARG A 261 16.40 10.46 20.72
N HIS A 262 15.83 9.51 21.48
CA HIS A 262 16.62 8.69 22.41
C HIS A 262 17.56 7.72 21.67
N LEU A 263 17.11 7.20 20.52
CA LEU A 263 17.93 6.38 19.64
C LEU A 263 19.03 7.21 18.96
N ALA A 264 18.71 8.42 18.49
CA ALA A 264 19.69 9.33 17.90
C ALA A 264 20.81 9.68 18.90
N ARG A 265 20.45 9.99 20.15
CA ARG A 265 21.42 10.23 21.24
C ARG A 265 22.29 9.02 21.57
N LEU A 266 21.74 7.81 21.48
CA LEU A 266 22.55 6.59 21.58
C LEU A 266 23.51 6.47 20.38
N GLY A 267 23.01 6.78 19.18
CA GLY A 267 23.76 6.80 17.93
C GLY A 267 25.01 7.68 17.96
N GLU A 268 25.00 8.81 18.68
CA GLU A 268 26.15 9.72 18.81
C GLU A 268 27.44 9.04 19.32
N ARG A 269 27.34 7.86 19.94
CA ARG A 269 28.48 7.06 20.39
C ARG A 269 29.14 6.24 19.29
N TYR A 270 28.53 6.18 18.12
CA TYR A 270 29.00 5.43 16.96
C TYR A 270 29.62 6.36 15.92
N ASP A 271 30.46 5.79 15.05
CA ASP A 271 31.15 6.53 13.99
C ASP A 271 30.16 7.08 12.96
N GLY A 272 30.11 8.40 12.83
CA GLY A 272 29.19 9.07 11.92
C GLY A 272 29.56 8.96 10.44
N ASP A 273 30.79 8.56 10.12
CA ASP A 273 31.30 8.54 8.75
C ASP A 273 31.55 7.10 8.24
N ASN A 274 31.04 6.09 8.96
CA ASN A 274 31.19 4.68 8.60
C ASN A 274 30.52 4.33 7.26
N PRO A 275 31.29 4.01 6.19
CA PRO A 275 30.74 3.83 4.84
C PRO A 275 29.81 2.62 4.71
N ALA A 276 29.97 1.58 5.53
CA ALA A 276 29.12 0.38 5.47
C ALA A 276 27.69 0.64 5.95
N PHE A 277 27.49 1.73 6.70
CA PHE A 277 26.22 2.08 7.33
C PHE A 277 25.54 3.31 6.73
N GLN A 278 26.16 3.94 5.73
CA GLN A 278 25.56 5.06 5.02
C GLN A 278 24.23 4.64 4.38
N PRO A 279 23.19 5.49 4.48
CA PRO A 279 21.88 5.17 3.93
C PRO A 279 21.93 5.07 2.40
N LYS A 280 21.15 4.12 1.87
CA LYS A 280 20.84 4.02 0.45
C LYS A 280 19.78 5.05 0.13
N VAL A 281 20.18 6.14 -0.50
CA VAL A 281 19.29 7.23 -0.86
C VAL A 281 18.64 6.94 -2.22
N PRO A 282 17.30 7.05 -2.35
CA PRO A 282 16.62 6.95 -3.64
C PRO A 282 17.13 7.98 -4.65
N ALA A 283 17.03 7.64 -5.94
CA ALA A 283 17.42 8.57 -7.01
C ALA A 283 16.54 9.83 -6.97
N GLY A 284 17.16 11.00 -6.98
CA GLY A 284 16.47 12.30 -6.93
C GLY A 284 16.28 12.87 -5.52
N THR A 285 16.60 12.12 -4.47
CA THR A 285 16.62 12.62 -3.09
C THR A 285 18.03 13.04 -2.70
N THR A 286 18.16 14.19 -2.05
CA THR A 286 19.43 14.68 -1.49
C THR A 286 19.32 14.81 0.02
N LEU A 287 20.16 14.07 0.74
CA LEU A 287 20.35 14.25 2.18
C LEU A 287 21.48 15.25 2.42
N SER A 288 21.30 16.12 3.41
CA SER A 288 22.40 16.92 3.95
C SER A 288 23.45 16.02 4.61
N ASP A 289 24.68 16.53 4.74
CA ASP A 289 25.76 15.79 5.41
C ASP A 289 25.43 15.47 6.87
N GLY A 290 24.72 16.39 7.56
CA GLY A 290 24.25 16.20 8.92
C GLY A 290 23.24 15.05 9.05
N GLU A 291 22.24 15.00 8.17
CA GLU A 291 21.24 13.92 8.15
C GLU A 291 21.89 12.58 7.81
N ARG A 292 22.77 12.54 6.80
CA ARG A 292 23.51 11.34 6.43
C ARG A 292 24.30 10.79 7.63
N ARG A 293 24.99 11.67 8.35
CA ARG A 293 25.76 11.31 9.56
C ARG A 293 24.85 10.76 10.65
N ALA A 294 23.76 11.46 10.96
CA ALA A 294 22.81 11.03 11.99
C ALA A 294 22.19 9.65 11.67
N ILE A 295 21.78 9.43 10.43
CA ILE A 295 21.23 8.15 9.98
C ILE A 295 22.29 7.04 10.08
N THR A 296 23.54 7.31 9.69
CA THR A 296 24.67 6.36 9.78
C THR A 296 24.92 5.92 11.22
N GLN A 297 24.84 6.86 12.17
CA GLN A 297 24.96 6.59 13.61
C GLN A 297 23.80 5.76 14.14
N ILE A 298 22.57 6.14 13.82
CA ILE A 298 21.35 5.42 14.21
C ILE A 298 21.39 3.98 13.67
N HIS A 299 21.79 3.80 12.41
CA HIS A 299 21.85 2.50 11.75
C HIS A 299 22.81 1.54 12.48
N GLN A 300 23.98 2.01 12.93
CA GLN A 300 24.91 1.20 13.72
C GLN A 300 24.32 0.84 15.09
N ALA A 301 23.79 1.83 15.82
CA ALA A 301 23.20 1.61 17.13
C ALA A 301 22.08 0.56 17.09
N ILE A 302 21.14 0.71 16.15
CA ILE A 302 20.00 -0.20 16.05
C ILE A 302 20.39 -1.58 15.52
N LEU A 303 21.43 -1.70 14.68
CA LEU A 303 21.97 -3.00 14.29
C LEU A 303 22.47 -3.78 15.52
N ILE A 304 23.25 -3.13 16.39
CA ILE A 304 23.79 -3.80 17.59
C ILE A 304 22.66 -4.23 18.52
N ILE A 305 21.66 -3.37 18.72
CA ILE A 305 20.46 -3.70 19.49
C ILE A 305 19.72 -4.90 18.88
N GLN A 306 19.49 -4.90 17.56
CA GLN A 306 18.83 -6.00 16.87
C GLN A 306 19.59 -7.32 17.09
N LEU A 307 20.90 -7.35 16.83
CA LEU A 307 21.71 -8.55 16.99
C LEU A 307 21.69 -9.09 18.43
N LYS A 308 21.67 -8.18 19.42
CA LYS A 308 21.52 -8.53 20.84
C LYS A 308 20.14 -9.15 21.12
N LEU A 309 19.06 -8.58 20.58
CA LEU A 309 17.69 -9.10 20.72
C LEU A 309 17.47 -10.45 20.00
N GLU A 310 18.12 -10.69 18.86
CA GLU A 310 18.01 -11.95 18.11
C GLU A 310 18.60 -13.14 18.90
N GLY A 311 19.68 -12.90 19.65
CA GLY A 311 20.41 -13.96 20.35
C GLY A 311 19.56 -14.82 21.27
N PRO A 312 18.83 -14.23 22.25
CA PRO A 312 17.93 -14.96 23.12
C PRO A 312 16.83 -15.71 22.37
N VAL A 313 16.26 -15.12 21.32
CA VAL A 313 15.19 -15.75 20.52
C VAL A 313 15.72 -17.00 19.80
N ILE A 314 16.89 -16.90 19.16
CA ILE A 314 17.53 -18.03 18.48
C ILE A 314 17.86 -19.15 19.47
N LYS A 315 18.37 -18.81 20.66
CA LYS A 315 18.67 -19.79 21.72
C LYS A 315 17.41 -20.46 22.27
N TRP A 316 16.30 -19.72 22.33
CA TRP A 316 15.00 -20.22 22.82
C TRP A 316 14.27 -21.09 21.79
N ARG A 317 14.59 -20.95 20.50
CA ARG A 317 13.96 -21.67 19.38
C ARG A 317 15.00 -22.45 18.55
N PRO A 318 15.67 -23.46 19.13
CA PRO A 318 16.67 -24.25 18.41
C PRO A 318 16.10 -24.98 17.18
N GLU A 319 14.80 -25.27 17.17
CA GLU A 319 14.10 -25.92 16.05
C GLU A 319 14.17 -25.15 14.73
N PHE A 320 14.47 -23.84 14.76
CA PHE A 320 14.67 -23.05 13.54
C PHE A 320 16.06 -23.22 12.90
N GLY A 321 16.99 -23.92 13.55
CA GLY A 321 18.31 -24.21 12.99
C GLY A 321 19.19 -22.96 12.79
N MET A 322 18.92 -21.87 13.52
CA MET A 322 19.55 -20.56 13.31
C MET A 322 20.79 -20.30 14.19
N ALA A 323 21.32 -21.31 14.89
CA ALA A 323 22.46 -21.13 15.80
C ALA A 323 23.72 -20.57 15.09
N ASN A 324 23.85 -20.80 13.78
CA ASN A 324 24.93 -20.22 12.96
C ASN A 324 24.86 -18.68 12.88
N ARG A 325 23.68 -18.07 13.07
CA ARG A 325 23.43 -16.62 13.09
C ARG A 325 23.82 -15.95 14.42
N LEU A 326 24.23 -16.70 15.43
CA LEU A 326 24.79 -16.15 16.67
C LEU A 326 26.21 -15.59 16.42
N LEU A 327 26.29 -14.45 15.73
CA LEU A 327 27.55 -13.85 15.27
C LEU A 327 28.32 -13.09 16.36
N LEU A 328 27.64 -12.40 17.29
CA LEU A 328 28.31 -11.63 18.34
C LEU A 328 29.18 -12.51 19.26
N ALA A 329 28.77 -13.74 19.52
CA ALA A 329 29.57 -14.71 20.29
C ALA A 329 30.78 -15.28 19.52
N LYS A 330 30.90 -14.98 18.22
CA LYS A 330 32.00 -15.44 17.35
C LYS A 330 33.07 -14.37 17.14
N LEU A 331 32.89 -13.19 17.72
CA LEU A 331 33.86 -12.09 17.69
C LEU A 331 35.09 -12.44 18.53
N SER A 332 36.27 -12.02 18.08
CA SER A 332 37.48 -12.06 18.90
C SER A 332 37.39 -11.08 20.07
N PRO A 333 38.15 -11.28 21.17
CA PRO A 333 38.14 -10.38 22.33
C PRO A 333 38.49 -8.92 22.00
N ASP A 334 39.34 -8.70 20.99
CA ASP A 334 39.72 -7.37 20.47
C ASP A 334 38.70 -6.78 19.46
N ARG A 335 37.70 -7.59 19.08
CA ARG A 335 36.64 -7.26 18.10
C ARG A 335 37.16 -6.84 16.73
N GLN A 336 38.36 -7.28 16.37
CA GLN A 336 38.97 -7.05 15.05
C GLN A 336 38.76 -8.24 14.10
N HIS A 337 38.37 -9.40 14.60
CA HIS A 337 38.19 -10.62 13.82
C HIS A 337 36.89 -11.36 14.19
N ILE A 338 36.41 -12.19 13.28
CA ILE A 338 35.25 -13.08 13.51
C ILE A 338 35.56 -14.49 13.03
N LYS A 339 35.13 -15.51 13.79
CA LYS A 339 35.29 -16.92 13.41
C LYS A 339 33.98 -17.48 12.83
N ILE A 340 33.96 -17.79 11.53
CA ILE A 340 32.81 -18.36 10.83
C ILE A 340 33.23 -19.68 10.20
N ASP A 341 32.49 -20.76 10.45
CA ASP A 341 32.71 -22.10 9.89
C ASP A 341 34.17 -22.60 9.99
N GLY A 342 34.82 -22.28 11.11
CA GLY A 342 36.19 -22.68 11.41
C GLY A 342 37.28 -21.75 10.85
N GLN A 343 36.92 -20.79 9.99
CA GLN A 343 37.84 -19.80 9.42
C GLN A 343 37.75 -18.46 10.16
N THR A 344 38.86 -17.74 10.23
CA THR A 344 38.96 -16.42 10.87
C THR A 344 39.03 -15.34 9.80
N TYR A 345 38.16 -14.34 9.91
CA TYR A 345 38.08 -13.21 8.98
C TYR A 345 38.36 -11.89 9.71
N PRO A 346 39.13 -10.97 9.14
CA PRO A 346 39.24 -9.62 9.66
C PRO A 346 37.91 -8.87 9.48
N LEU A 347 37.53 -8.07 10.45
CA LEU A 347 36.34 -7.22 10.37
C LEU A 347 36.69 -5.90 9.69
N THR A 348 35.87 -5.50 8.72
CA THR A 348 35.92 -4.18 8.11
C THR A 348 34.76 -3.34 8.64
N HIS A 349 35.02 -2.05 8.89
CA HIS A 349 33.97 -1.10 9.28
C HIS A 349 33.12 -1.50 10.51
N GLY A 350 33.76 -2.14 11.50
CA GLY A 350 33.08 -2.66 12.69
C GLY A 350 32.45 -1.56 13.56
N CYS A 351 31.40 -1.92 14.30
CA CYS A 351 30.68 -1.04 15.24
C CYS A 351 30.38 -1.75 16.57
N PHE A 352 31.26 -2.65 17.02
CA PHE A 352 31.00 -3.58 18.12
C PHE A 352 31.45 -3.07 19.50
N ASP A 353 31.75 -1.77 19.64
CA ASP A 353 32.37 -1.21 20.85
C ASP A 353 31.54 -1.41 22.11
N LEU A 354 30.21 -1.43 21.98
CA LEU A 354 29.26 -1.63 23.08
C LEU A 354 28.85 -3.10 23.31
N VAL A 355 29.52 -4.07 22.66
CA VAL A 355 29.24 -5.50 22.84
C VAL A 355 30.08 -6.08 23.99
N ASP A 356 29.45 -6.52 25.07
CA ASP A 356 30.15 -7.15 26.20
C ASP A 356 30.71 -8.54 25.80
N PRO A 357 32.04 -8.79 25.83
CA PRO A 357 32.59 -10.08 25.47
C PRO A 357 32.14 -11.23 26.38
N ALA A 358 31.79 -10.95 27.64
CA ALA A 358 31.32 -11.96 28.58
C ALA A 358 29.85 -12.34 28.35
N ASP A 359 29.03 -11.40 27.87
CA ASP A 359 27.64 -11.64 27.52
C ASP A 359 27.23 -10.82 26.28
N PRO A 360 27.60 -11.31 25.08
CA PRO A 360 27.54 -10.51 23.85
C PRO A 360 26.12 -10.17 23.39
N TYR A 361 25.09 -10.83 23.94
CA TYR A 361 23.69 -10.61 23.57
C TYR A 361 22.92 -9.80 24.60
N ARG A 362 23.58 -9.35 25.67
CA ARG A 362 22.94 -8.52 26.69
C ARG A 362 22.84 -7.08 26.22
N LEU A 363 21.63 -6.53 26.27
CA LEU A 363 21.43 -5.09 26.12
C LEU A 363 22.03 -4.37 27.33
N THR A 364 22.74 -3.28 27.07
CA THR A 364 23.13 -2.32 28.10
C THR A 364 21.89 -1.61 28.63
N ALA A 365 21.98 -1.01 29.83
CA ALA A 365 20.86 -0.28 30.42
C ALA A 365 20.32 0.86 29.50
N MET A 366 21.21 1.51 28.77
CA MET A 366 20.84 2.56 27.82
C MET A 366 20.16 2.00 26.56
N GLU A 367 20.67 0.89 26.00
CA GLU A 367 20.02 0.21 24.87
C GLU A 367 18.64 -0.32 25.25
N GLN A 368 18.50 -0.91 26.46
CA GLN A 368 17.22 -1.36 26.99
C GLN A 368 16.23 -0.20 27.11
N SER A 369 16.66 0.93 27.70
CA SER A 369 15.80 2.12 27.83
C SER A 369 15.33 2.68 26.48
N VAL A 370 16.19 2.63 25.45
CA VAL A 370 15.81 3.04 24.08
C VAL A 370 14.75 2.09 23.52
N ILE A 371 14.94 0.78 23.65
CA ILE A 371 13.98 -0.21 23.17
C ILE A 371 12.64 -0.09 23.89
N ASP A 372 12.64 0.07 25.22
CA ASP A 372 11.41 0.19 26.00
C ASP A 372 10.58 1.40 25.52
N GLN A 373 11.24 2.53 25.25
CA GLN A 373 10.59 3.73 24.73
C GLN A 373 10.07 3.55 23.30
N LEU A 374 10.85 2.90 22.42
CA LEU A 374 10.39 2.58 21.07
C LEU A 374 9.16 1.66 21.12
N VAL A 375 9.17 0.62 21.96
CA VAL A 375 8.01 -0.26 22.16
C VAL A 375 6.79 0.56 22.59
N GLN A 376 6.93 1.44 23.58
CA GLN A 376 5.83 2.31 24.00
C GLN A 376 5.34 3.24 22.88
N ALA A 377 6.23 3.77 22.03
CA ALA A 377 5.85 4.63 20.93
C ALA A 377 5.08 3.86 19.83
N PHE A 378 5.52 2.65 19.49
CA PHE A 378 4.87 1.82 18.47
C PHE A 378 3.47 1.36 18.90
N ILE A 379 3.31 0.86 20.13
CA ILE A 379 2.01 0.34 20.63
C ILE A 379 0.96 1.43 20.86
N HIS A 380 1.36 2.70 20.92
CA HIS A 380 0.45 3.83 21.12
C HIS A 380 0.29 4.69 19.86
N SER A 381 0.90 4.30 18.74
CA SER A 381 0.75 5.02 17.47
C SER A 381 -0.61 4.71 16.84
N GLU A 382 -1.58 5.60 17.01
CA GLU A 382 -2.94 5.44 16.48
C GLU A 382 -2.93 5.14 14.97
N LYS A 383 -2.19 5.92 14.18
CA LYS A 383 -2.17 5.76 12.73
C LYS A 383 -1.53 4.44 12.30
N LEU A 384 -0.47 4.00 13.00
CA LEU A 384 0.14 2.71 12.73
C LEU A 384 -0.86 1.58 13.03
N HIS A 385 -1.55 1.64 14.18
CA HIS A 385 -2.57 0.66 14.53
C HIS A 385 -3.70 0.64 13.53
N ARG A 386 -4.25 1.79 13.14
CA ARG A 386 -5.29 1.88 12.10
C ARG A 386 -4.87 1.21 10.79
N HIS A 387 -3.63 1.40 10.35
CA HIS A 387 -3.09 0.74 9.15
C HIS A 387 -2.90 -0.77 9.33
N MET A 388 -2.33 -1.19 10.47
CA MET A 388 -2.06 -2.60 10.75
C MET A 388 -3.35 -3.40 10.96
N ASP A 389 -4.34 -2.82 11.65
CA ASP A 389 -5.65 -3.43 11.87
C ASP A 389 -6.34 -3.68 10.52
N PHE A 390 -6.29 -2.71 9.60
CA PHE A 390 -6.81 -2.90 8.24
C PHE A 390 -6.12 -4.06 7.50
N LEU A 391 -4.79 -4.18 7.60
CA LEU A 391 -4.04 -5.30 6.99
C LEU A 391 -4.37 -6.64 7.64
N VAL A 392 -4.63 -6.67 8.96
CA VAL A 392 -5.03 -7.88 9.69
C VAL A 392 -6.44 -8.32 9.30
N GLU A 393 -7.38 -7.38 9.27
CA GLU A 393 -8.79 -7.63 8.97
C GLU A 393 -9.02 -8.11 7.52
N ASN A 394 -8.19 -7.63 6.58
CA ASN A 394 -8.34 -7.94 5.16
C ASN A 394 -7.26 -8.90 4.64
N GLY A 395 -6.42 -9.44 5.52
CA GLY A 395 -5.23 -10.19 5.14
C GLY A 395 -5.07 -11.54 5.81
N SER A 396 -4.14 -12.33 5.28
CA SER A 396 -3.74 -13.60 5.85
C SER A 396 -2.36 -14.03 5.34
N MET A 397 -1.71 -14.97 6.03
CA MET A 397 -0.45 -15.57 5.55
C MET A 397 -0.63 -16.38 4.26
N TYR A 398 -1.78 -17.01 4.12
CA TYR A 398 -2.15 -17.79 2.94
C TYR A 398 -3.64 -17.61 2.69
N ARG A 399 -3.99 -17.43 1.42
CA ARG A 399 -5.39 -17.37 1.00
C ARG A 399 -5.59 -18.32 -0.16
N LYS A 400 -6.77 -18.93 -0.19
CA LYS A 400 -7.22 -19.77 -1.30
C LYS A 400 -8.27 -19.00 -2.09
N PRO A 401 -7.89 -18.13 -3.06
CA PRO A 401 -8.87 -17.60 -4.00
C PRO A 401 -9.47 -18.75 -4.84
N MET A 402 -10.67 -18.54 -5.39
CA MET A 402 -11.53 -19.57 -6.00
C MET A 402 -10.91 -20.42 -7.14
N ALA A 403 -9.68 -20.13 -7.61
CA ALA A 403 -9.03 -20.90 -8.67
C ALA A 403 -7.49 -20.99 -8.59
N THR A 404 -6.83 -20.31 -7.65
CA THR A 404 -5.36 -20.29 -7.53
C THR A 404 -4.96 -20.36 -6.07
N CYS A 405 -3.95 -21.16 -5.75
CA CYS A 405 -3.35 -21.17 -4.42
C CYS A 405 -2.04 -20.39 -4.52
N SER A 406 -2.06 -19.14 -4.06
CA SER A 406 -0.85 -18.31 -4.00
C SER A 406 -0.20 -18.53 -2.64
N PHE A 407 1.05 -18.99 -2.64
CA PHE A 407 1.89 -19.02 -1.45
C PHE A 407 2.93 -17.91 -1.59
N THR A 408 2.80 -16.84 -0.81
CA THR A 408 3.98 -16.10 -0.40
C THR A 408 4.66 -17.01 0.59
N ALA A 409 5.76 -17.61 0.18
CA ALA A 409 6.57 -18.40 1.10
C ALA A 409 7.06 -17.43 2.18
N ALA A 410 6.40 -17.42 3.33
CA ALA A 410 7.03 -17.15 4.61
C ALA A 410 7.88 -18.38 5.02
N TYR A 411 8.62 -18.94 4.06
CA TYR A 411 9.94 -19.41 4.42
C TYR A 411 10.78 -18.15 4.59
N PRO A 412 11.65 -18.05 5.58
CA PRO A 412 12.76 -17.14 5.47
C PRO A 412 13.59 -17.67 4.29
N SER A 413 13.23 -17.33 3.05
CA SER A 413 14.20 -17.23 1.97
C SER A 413 15.08 -16.05 2.36
N MET A 414 15.97 -16.32 3.30
CA MET A 414 17.14 -15.53 3.58
C MET A 414 17.87 -15.46 2.26
N THR A 415 17.60 -14.40 1.49
CA THR A 415 18.62 -13.87 0.61
C THR A 415 19.87 -13.78 1.48
N PRO A 416 20.98 -14.41 1.08
CA PRO A 416 22.22 -14.19 1.77
C PRO A 416 22.42 -12.67 1.73
N VAL A 417 22.45 -12.04 2.89
CA VAL A 417 23.26 -10.84 3.03
C VAL A 417 24.66 -11.34 2.72
N ASN A 418 25.04 -11.22 1.45
CA ASN A 418 26.43 -11.32 1.03
C ASN A 418 27.13 -10.26 1.85
N TRP A 419 27.79 -10.69 2.91
CA TRP A 419 28.98 -10.02 3.38
C TRP A 419 29.94 -10.10 2.19
N SER A 420 29.98 -9.04 1.38
CA SER A 420 31.05 -8.87 0.42
C SER A 420 32.34 -8.86 1.24
N ALA A 421 33.21 -9.81 0.95
CA ALA A 421 34.58 -9.86 1.45
C ALA A 421 35.33 -8.55 1.16
#